data_AF-A0A225V1P6-F1
#
_entry.id   AF-A0A225V1P6-F1
#
_cell.length_a   1.000
_cell.length_b   1.000
_cell.length_c   1.000
_cell.angle_alpha   90.00
_cell.angle_beta   90.00
_cell.angle_gamma   90.00
#
_symmetry.space_group_name_H-M   'P 1'
#
loop_
_entity.id
_entity.type
_entity.pdbx_description
1 polymer ?
#
loop_
_entity_poly.entity_id
_entity_poly.type
_entity_poly.pdbx_seq_one_letter_code
_entity_poly.pdbx_strand_id
1 'polypeptide(L)'
;MLNSPSNKTTLSTPSTKATANSPTVYAHVNRILDRVAPGAEVTKALSSHSFRRRGAQHANGCEELTERWIFGRGSRNMSTTKMGYKPNETVALQDLSRFDSQTLTRIETVQQIVFASCYNLATNGLNIVRQLIHVLIASVLCHFPHLNALNTSSPAVSRIAKAVTSSGGTIVDLMSWASHLVLPADICEINKCPD
;
A
#
# COMPACT_ATOMS: atom_id res chain seq x y z
N MET A 1 17.47 61.98 23.26
CA MET A 1 16.75 60.73 22.90
C MET A 1 16.43 60.78 21.41
N LEU A 2 16.72 59.68 20.72
CA LEU A 2 16.67 59.30 19.28
C LEU A 2 16.29 60.28 18.15
N ASN A 3 17.11 60.27 17.10
CA ASN A 3 16.87 60.72 15.71
C ASN A 3 16.34 59.57 14.81
N SER A 4 15.31 59.87 14.00
CA SER A 4 15.01 59.46 12.60
C SER A 4 14.86 57.95 12.21
N PRO A 5 14.37 57.61 11.00
CA PRO A 5 13.10 57.97 10.36
C PRO A 5 12.36 56.77 9.69
N SER A 6 11.11 57.03 9.27
CA SER A 6 10.32 56.45 8.16
C SER A 6 10.64 55.03 7.65
N ASN A 7 9.68 54.10 7.74
CA ASN A 7 9.55 53.03 6.75
C ASN A 7 8.10 52.79 6.37
N LYS A 8 7.86 52.92 5.06
CA LYS A 8 6.59 52.76 4.35
C LYS A 8 6.14 51.30 4.44
N THR A 9 4.92 51.07 4.93
CA THR A 9 4.22 49.80 4.73
C THR A 9 3.83 49.70 3.25
N THR A 10 4.74 49.20 2.42
CA THR A 10 4.38 48.72 1.09
C THR A 10 3.68 47.37 1.24
N LEU A 11 2.35 47.40 1.12
CA LEU A 11 1.55 46.23 0.79
C LEU A 11 2.06 45.70 -0.55
N SER A 12 2.92 44.69 -0.52
CA SER A 12 3.36 43.99 -1.71
C SER A 12 2.18 43.18 -2.26
N THR A 13 1.49 43.77 -3.22
CA THR A 13 0.56 43.09 -4.13
C THR A 13 1.31 41.93 -4.79
N PRO A 14 0.79 40.70 -4.82
CA PRO A 14 1.33 39.67 -5.69
C PRO A 14 0.99 40.07 -7.13
N SER A 15 1.91 40.80 -7.77
CA SER A 15 1.93 40.91 -9.22
C SER A 15 2.51 39.63 -9.78
N THR A 16 1.64 38.67 -10.06
CA THR A 16 1.87 37.73 -11.14
C THR A 16 0.50 37.43 -11.72
N LYS A 17 0.30 37.78 -13.00
CA LYS A 17 -0.81 37.28 -13.79
C LYS A 17 -0.74 35.76 -13.75
N ALA A 18 -1.44 35.14 -12.81
CA ALA A 18 -1.65 33.71 -12.78
C ALA A 18 -2.71 33.43 -13.84
N THR A 19 -2.27 33.19 -15.08
CA THR A 19 -3.05 32.39 -16.01
C THR A 19 -3.35 31.10 -15.25
N ALA A 20 -4.63 30.77 -15.08
CA ALA A 20 -5.09 29.61 -14.34
C ALA A 20 -4.69 28.33 -15.10
N ASN A 21 -3.40 28.01 -15.07
CA ASN A 21 -2.87 26.77 -15.55
C ASN A 21 -3.33 25.70 -14.56
N SER A 22 -3.92 24.63 -15.08
CA SER A 22 -4.33 23.49 -14.27
C SER A 22 -3.15 23.04 -13.38
N PRO A 23 -3.37 22.81 -12.09
CA PRO A 23 -2.29 22.48 -11.17
C PRO A 23 -1.59 21.22 -11.64
N THR A 24 -0.27 21.29 -11.77
CA THR A 24 0.56 20.15 -12.18
C THR A 24 0.49 19.03 -11.14
N VAL A 25 0.78 17.79 -11.55
CA VAL A 25 0.85 16.64 -10.62
C VAL A 25 1.81 16.93 -9.46
N TYR A 26 2.92 17.63 -9.70
CA TYR A 26 3.87 18.02 -8.65
C TYR A 26 3.26 19.00 -7.64
N ALA A 27 2.51 19.99 -8.10
CA ALA A 27 1.79 20.91 -7.22
C ALA A 27 0.72 20.16 -6.40
N HIS A 28 0.03 19.19 -7.00
CA HIS A 28 -0.93 18.36 -6.29
C HIS A 28 -0.27 17.50 -5.21
N VAL A 29 0.85 16.84 -5.53
CA VAL A 29 1.63 16.03 -4.58
C VAL A 29 2.15 16.89 -3.43
N ASN A 30 2.69 18.08 -3.70
CA ASN A 30 3.14 19.00 -2.64
C ASN A 30 1.97 19.37 -1.70
N ARG A 31 0.79 19.69 -2.25
CA ARG A 31 -0.40 19.99 -1.45
C ARG A 31 -0.85 18.82 -0.55
N ILE A 32 -0.66 17.58 -1.00
CA ILE A 32 -0.91 16.40 -0.17
C ILE A 32 0.13 16.31 0.94
N LEU A 33 1.42 16.45 0.59
CA LEU A 33 2.52 16.39 1.55
C LEU A 33 2.37 17.43 2.68
N ASP A 34 2.05 18.67 2.33
CA ASP A 34 1.83 19.75 3.31
C ASP A 34 0.71 19.42 4.30
N ARG A 35 -0.29 18.65 3.86
CA ARG A 35 -1.42 18.24 4.70
C ARG A 35 -1.08 17.07 5.61
N VAL A 36 -0.35 16.07 5.09
CA VAL A 36 -0.15 14.79 5.79
C VAL A 36 1.12 14.76 6.64
N ALA A 37 2.17 15.49 6.25
CA ALA A 37 3.46 15.47 6.94
C ALA A 37 3.37 15.94 8.40
N PRO A 38 2.60 16.99 8.76
CA PRO A 38 2.45 17.40 10.16
C PRO A 38 1.80 16.32 11.04
N GLY A 39 0.76 15.64 10.53
CA GLY A 39 0.06 14.59 11.27
C GLY A 39 0.82 13.26 11.36
N ALA A 40 1.86 13.09 10.53
CA ALA A 40 2.75 11.93 10.55
C ALA A 40 4.09 12.23 11.25
N GLU A 41 4.19 13.37 11.94
CA GLU A 41 5.39 13.81 12.68
C GLU A 41 6.67 13.82 11.84
N VAL A 42 6.54 14.09 10.53
CA VAL A 42 7.70 14.11 9.64
C VAL A 42 8.50 15.38 9.89
N THR A 43 9.62 15.23 10.60
CA THR A 43 10.52 16.34 10.99
C THR A 43 11.24 16.99 9.81
N LYS A 44 11.37 16.28 8.68
CA LYS A 44 12.05 16.76 7.48
C LYS A 44 11.04 17.22 6.43
N ALA A 45 11.19 18.45 5.97
CA ALA A 45 10.36 18.99 4.89
C ALA A 45 10.38 18.07 3.65
N LEU A 46 9.20 17.60 3.24
CA LEU A 46 9.01 16.77 2.05
C LEU A 46 8.51 17.64 0.90
N SER A 47 8.98 17.34 -0.31
CA SER A 47 8.40 17.85 -1.54
C SER A 47 8.24 16.70 -2.54
N SER A 48 7.54 16.95 -3.63
CA SER A 48 7.44 16.01 -4.76
C SER A 48 8.80 15.60 -5.33
N HIS A 49 9.86 16.39 -5.10
CA HIS A 49 11.22 16.02 -5.45
C HIS A 49 11.85 15.00 -4.49
N SER A 50 11.34 14.86 -3.26
CA SER A 50 11.79 13.85 -2.28
C SER A 50 11.60 12.42 -2.80
N PHE A 51 10.60 12.19 -3.66
CA PHE A 51 10.34 10.88 -4.27
C PHE A 51 11.23 10.57 -5.47
N ARG A 52 12.00 11.53 -6.00
CA ARG A 52 12.61 11.36 -7.33
C ARG A 52 13.85 10.46 -7.38
N ARG A 53 14.62 10.26 -6.30
CA ARG A 53 15.87 9.47 -6.41
C ARG A 53 16.36 8.69 -5.20
N ARG A 54 15.92 8.94 -3.96
CA ARG A 54 16.65 8.44 -2.78
C ARG A 54 16.00 7.31 -1.97
N GLY A 55 14.66 7.18 -1.96
CA GLY A 55 13.98 6.15 -1.17
C GLY A 55 14.36 4.72 -1.60
N ALA A 56 14.33 4.45 -2.90
CA ALA A 56 14.76 3.17 -3.44
C ALA A 56 16.27 2.91 -3.25
N GLN A 57 17.12 3.94 -3.25
CA GLN A 57 18.57 3.76 -3.06
C GLN A 57 18.93 3.40 -1.60
N HIS A 58 18.21 3.95 -0.62
CA HIS A 58 18.44 3.63 0.79
C HIS A 58 17.85 2.27 1.17
N ALA A 59 16.64 1.95 0.67
CA ALA A 59 16.05 0.62 0.85
C ALA A 59 16.88 -0.49 0.19
N ASN A 60 17.43 -0.23 -1.00
CA ASN A 60 18.31 -1.20 -1.68
C ASN A 60 19.73 -1.27 -1.08
N GLY A 61 20.09 -0.37 -0.17
CA GLY A 61 21.40 -0.34 0.49
C GLY A 61 21.33 -0.74 1.97
N CYS A 62 20.15 -1.12 2.47
CA CYS A 62 19.99 -1.66 3.81
C CYS A 62 20.40 -3.13 3.80
N GLU A 63 21.43 -3.51 4.56
CA GLU A 63 21.87 -4.90 4.68
C GLU A 63 20.82 -5.81 5.32
N GLU A 64 19.86 -5.24 6.07
CA GLU A 64 18.76 -5.97 6.71
C GLU A 64 17.56 -6.22 5.77
N LEU A 65 17.48 -5.53 4.63
CA LEU A 65 16.42 -5.79 3.65
C LEU A 65 16.83 -6.99 2.79
N THR A 66 16.14 -8.10 2.98
CA THR A 66 16.31 -9.33 2.19
C THR A 66 16.23 -8.99 0.69
N GLU A 67 17.06 -9.62 -0.14
CA GLU A 67 17.23 -9.37 -1.59
C GLU A 67 15.94 -9.44 -2.46
N ARG A 68 14.78 -9.70 -1.84
CA ARG A 68 13.48 -9.95 -2.47
C ARG A 68 12.71 -8.68 -2.87
N TRP A 69 13.11 -7.50 -2.42
CA TRP A 69 12.34 -6.25 -2.62
C TRP A 69 13.11 -5.12 -3.33
N ILE A 70 13.88 -5.44 -4.37
CA ILE A 70 14.52 -4.40 -5.18
C ILE A 70 13.51 -3.82 -6.19
N PHE A 71 13.05 -2.58 -5.95
CA PHE A 71 12.15 -1.88 -6.88
C PHE A 71 12.87 -1.51 -8.20
N GLY A 72 12.26 -1.92 -9.32
CA GLY A 72 12.81 -1.82 -10.66
C GLY A 72 13.13 -0.39 -11.12
N ARG A 73 14.31 -0.22 -11.71
CA ARG A 73 14.76 1.02 -12.36
C ARG A 73 13.93 1.25 -13.62
N GLY A 74 13.36 2.45 -13.78
CA GLY A 74 12.82 2.90 -15.06
C GLY A 74 13.89 2.77 -16.16
N SER A 75 13.50 2.16 -17.28
CA SER A 75 14.29 1.91 -18.48
C SER A 75 15.52 0.99 -18.29
N ARG A 76 15.32 -0.31 -18.46
CA ARG A 76 16.40 -1.26 -18.77
C ARG A 76 15.86 -2.39 -19.65
N ASN A 77 16.61 -2.74 -20.68
CA ASN A 77 16.38 -3.92 -21.52
C ASN A 77 16.07 -5.15 -20.64
N MET A 78 15.01 -5.89 -21.00
CA MET A 78 14.49 -7.04 -20.23
C MET A 78 15.47 -8.23 -20.11
N SER A 79 16.65 -8.17 -20.70
CA SER A 79 17.60 -9.29 -20.77
C SER A 79 18.55 -9.43 -19.58
N THR A 80 18.47 -8.57 -18.56
CA THR A 80 19.28 -8.72 -17.34
C THR A 80 18.42 -8.80 -16.08
N THR A 81 17.62 -9.86 -15.97
CA THR A 81 17.11 -10.37 -14.69
C THR A 81 18.24 -11.12 -13.98
N LYS A 82 19.06 -10.39 -13.24
CA LYS A 82 19.93 -10.97 -12.20
C LYS A 82 19.81 -10.10 -10.94
N MET A 83 18.59 -10.03 -10.42
CA MET A 83 18.26 -9.46 -9.13
C MET A 83 17.77 -10.61 -8.28
N GLY A 84 18.60 -11.14 -7.37
CA GLY A 84 18.27 -11.92 -6.15
C GLY A 84 17.18 -13.01 -6.15
N TYR A 85 16.49 -13.26 -7.26
CA TYR A 85 15.39 -14.19 -7.34
C TYR A 85 15.99 -15.58 -7.44
N LYS A 86 15.97 -16.30 -6.32
CA LYS A 86 16.20 -17.74 -6.29
C LYS A 86 14.85 -18.40 -6.57
N PRO A 87 14.54 -18.79 -7.81
CA PRO A 87 13.29 -19.49 -8.14
C PRO A 87 13.10 -20.81 -7.38
N ASN A 88 14.17 -21.30 -6.73
CA ASN A 88 14.21 -22.60 -6.07
C ASN A 88 14.04 -22.51 -4.54
N GLU A 89 13.82 -21.31 -3.99
CA GLU A 89 13.51 -21.17 -2.57
C GLU A 89 12.01 -21.39 -2.36
N THR A 90 11.65 -22.50 -1.74
CA THR A 90 10.25 -22.87 -1.48
C THR A 90 9.64 -21.88 -0.49
N VAL A 91 8.97 -20.86 -1.02
CA VAL A 91 8.15 -19.97 -0.21
C VAL A 91 6.89 -20.74 0.16
N ALA A 92 6.68 -20.99 1.45
CA ALA A 92 5.40 -21.48 1.94
C ALA A 92 4.34 -20.39 1.66
N LEU A 93 3.65 -20.50 0.53
CA LEU A 93 2.54 -19.63 0.20
C LEU A 93 1.38 -19.98 1.13
N GLN A 94 0.60 -18.96 1.49
CA GLN A 94 -0.65 -19.23 2.19
C GLN A 94 -1.55 -20.08 1.31
N ASP A 95 -2.01 -21.18 1.89
CA ASP A 95 -2.79 -22.19 1.20
C ASP A 95 -4.17 -22.29 1.85
N LEU A 96 -5.20 -22.34 1.01
CA LEU A 96 -6.59 -22.52 1.41
C LEU A 96 -6.95 -24.01 1.58
N SER A 97 -6.02 -24.95 1.32
CA SER A 97 -6.24 -26.40 1.43
C SER A 97 -6.72 -26.89 2.80
N ARG A 98 -6.58 -26.08 3.85
CA ARG A 98 -7.07 -26.40 5.20
C ARG A 98 -8.59 -26.28 5.36
N PHE A 99 -9.26 -25.64 4.42
CA PHE A 99 -10.70 -25.47 4.45
C PHE A 99 -11.42 -26.62 3.75
N ASP A 100 -12.58 -26.99 4.28
CA ASP A 100 -13.48 -27.91 3.61
C ASP A 100 -14.08 -27.29 2.34
N SER A 101 -14.65 -28.12 1.47
CA SER A 101 -15.19 -27.69 0.17
C SER A 101 -16.32 -26.67 0.28
N GLN A 102 -17.13 -26.74 1.33
CA GLN A 102 -18.23 -25.80 1.56
C GLN A 102 -17.67 -24.42 1.94
N THR A 103 -16.70 -24.39 2.86
CA THR A 103 -16.03 -23.15 3.26
C THR A 103 -15.26 -22.54 2.09
N LEU A 104 -14.57 -23.34 1.28
CA LEU A 104 -13.89 -22.87 0.07
C LEU A 104 -14.85 -22.20 -0.91
N THR A 105 -16.03 -22.77 -1.12
CA THR A 105 -17.05 -22.16 -1.99
C THR A 105 -17.49 -20.79 -1.48
N ARG A 106 -17.62 -20.63 -0.15
CA ARG A 106 -17.94 -19.32 0.46
C ARG A 106 -16.78 -18.34 0.34
N ILE A 107 -15.54 -18.79 0.46
CA ILE A 107 -14.35 -17.95 0.24
C ILE A 107 -14.26 -17.51 -1.23
N GLU A 108 -14.56 -18.40 -2.18
CA GLU A 108 -14.55 -18.09 -3.61
C GLU A 108 -15.58 -17.01 -3.97
N THR A 109 -16.76 -16.99 -3.36
CA THR A 109 -17.75 -15.93 -3.61
C THR A 109 -17.29 -14.58 -3.07
N VAL A 110 -16.69 -14.54 -1.88
CA VAL A 110 -16.05 -13.33 -1.33
C VAL A 110 -14.92 -12.85 -2.25
N GLN A 111 -14.08 -13.78 -2.69
CA GLN A 111 -12.96 -13.50 -3.60
C GLN A 111 -13.42 -12.83 -4.89
N GLN A 112 -14.50 -13.32 -5.50
CA GLN A 112 -15.05 -12.75 -6.73
C GLN A 112 -15.51 -11.29 -6.53
N ILE A 113 -16.04 -10.95 -5.35
CA ILE A 113 -16.47 -9.58 -5.04
C ILE A 113 -15.25 -8.69 -4.77
N VAL A 114 -14.28 -9.17 -3.99
CA VAL A 114 -13.08 -8.40 -3.62
C VAL A 114 -12.23 -8.10 -4.86
N PHE A 115 -12.04 -9.07 -5.74
CA PHE A 115 -11.16 -9.00 -6.91
C PHE A 115 -11.90 -8.88 -8.25
N ALA A 116 -13.17 -8.45 -8.26
CA ALA A 116 -13.97 -8.28 -9.48
C ALA A 116 -13.30 -7.45 -10.58
N SER A 117 -12.41 -6.51 -10.21
CA SER A 117 -11.69 -5.65 -11.15
C SER A 117 -10.44 -6.30 -11.77
N CYS A 118 -10.05 -7.50 -11.33
CA CYS A 118 -8.78 -8.14 -11.70
C CYS A 118 -8.96 -9.61 -12.14
N TYR A 119 -10.20 -10.06 -12.26
CA TYR A 119 -10.57 -11.43 -12.61
C TYR A 119 -11.84 -11.45 -13.44
N ASN A 120 -11.93 -12.42 -14.37
CA ASN A 120 -13.04 -12.56 -15.32
C ASN A 120 -13.28 -11.31 -16.19
N LEU A 121 -12.21 -10.58 -16.50
CA LEU A 121 -12.24 -9.44 -17.42
C LEU A 121 -12.25 -9.95 -18.87
N ALA A 122 -12.92 -9.21 -19.77
CA ALA A 122 -12.93 -9.51 -21.20
C ALA A 122 -11.51 -9.52 -21.81
N THR A 123 -10.61 -8.69 -21.28
CA THR A 123 -9.21 -8.62 -21.71
C THR A 123 -8.35 -9.60 -20.92
N ASN A 124 -8.10 -10.78 -21.49
CA ASN A 124 -7.36 -11.87 -20.83
C ASN A 124 -5.98 -11.46 -20.26
N GLY A 125 -5.26 -10.56 -20.93
CA GLY A 125 -3.94 -10.09 -20.48
C GLY A 125 -3.95 -9.24 -19.19
N LEU A 126 -5.13 -8.83 -18.72
CA LEU A 126 -5.29 -8.07 -17.46
C LEU A 126 -5.80 -8.94 -16.31
N ASN A 127 -6.11 -10.21 -16.57
CA ASN A 127 -6.59 -11.13 -15.54
C ASN A 127 -5.43 -11.68 -14.71
N ILE A 128 -5.62 -11.68 -13.40
CA ILE A 128 -4.70 -12.34 -12.45
C ILE A 128 -4.94 -13.85 -12.50
N VAL A 129 -3.85 -14.63 -12.48
CA VAL A 129 -3.91 -16.10 -12.46
C VAL A 129 -4.65 -16.57 -11.21
N ARG A 130 -5.56 -17.55 -11.36
CA ARG A 130 -6.45 -18.03 -10.30
C ARG A 130 -5.72 -18.43 -9.01
N GLN A 131 -4.60 -19.14 -9.12
CA GLN A 131 -3.76 -19.55 -7.99
C GLN A 131 -3.26 -18.35 -7.18
N LEU A 132 -2.86 -17.27 -7.86
CA LEU A 132 -2.40 -16.06 -7.20
C LEU A 132 -3.55 -15.39 -6.45
N ILE A 133 -4.78 -15.41 -6.99
CA ILE A 133 -5.94 -14.86 -6.30
C ILE A 133 -6.23 -15.64 -5.00
N HIS A 134 -6.07 -16.97 -4.99
CA HIS A 134 -6.25 -17.78 -3.77
C HIS A 134 -5.24 -17.40 -2.67
N VAL A 135 -3.98 -17.17 -3.04
CA VAL A 135 -2.96 -16.72 -2.10
C VAL A 135 -3.26 -15.30 -1.60
N LEU A 136 -3.69 -14.40 -2.50
CA LEU A 136 -4.03 -13.03 -2.13
C LEU A 136 -5.25 -12.97 -1.22
N ILE A 137 -6.31 -13.74 -1.48
CA ILE A 137 -7.48 -13.76 -0.60
C ILE A 137 -7.11 -14.36 0.76
N ALA A 138 -6.34 -15.46 0.81
CA ALA A 138 -5.85 -16.00 2.07
C ALA A 138 -5.11 -14.93 2.90
N SER A 139 -4.23 -14.16 2.25
CA SER A 139 -3.49 -13.08 2.93
C SER A 139 -4.42 -12.00 3.47
N VAL A 140 -5.39 -11.56 2.67
CA VAL A 140 -6.40 -10.58 3.11
C VAL A 140 -7.20 -11.10 4.30
N LEU A 141 -7.67 -12.35 4.26
CA LEU A 141 -8.44 -12.96 5.35
C LEU A 141 -7.60 -13.05 6.62
N CYS A 142 -6.34 -13.49 6.51
CA CYS A 142 -5.43 -13.65 7.63
C CYS A 142 -5.10 -12.32 8.33
N HIS A 143 -4.95 -11.23 7.58
CA HIS A 143 -4.65 -9.90 8.14
C HIS A 143 -5.90 -9.10 8.54
N PHE A 144 -7.10 -9.53 8.15
CA PHE A 144 -8.33 -8.81 8.45
C PHE A 144 -8.54 -8.54 9.96
N PRO A 145 -8.34 -9.49 10.88
CA PRO A 145 -8.49 -9.25 12.33
C PRO A 145 -7.66 -8.06 12.81
N HIS A 146 -6.41 -7.97 12.34
CA HIS A 146 -5.49 -6.90 12.69
C HIS A 146 -5.94 -5.55 12.11
N LEU A 147 -6.29 -5.52 10.82
CA LEU A 147 -6.81 -4.31 10.17
C LEU A 147 -8.09 -3.80 10.84
N ASN A 148 -8.97 -4.71 11.23
CA ASN A 148 -10.22 -4.39 11.90
C ASN A 148 -9.98 -3.84 13.32
N ALA A 149 -9.00 -4.38 14.05
CA ALA A 149 -8.60 -3.85 15.36
C ALA A 149 -7.96 -2.46 15.27
N LEU A 150 -7.17 -2.19 14.22
CA LEU A 150 -6.55 -0.89 14.00
C LEU A 150 -7.57 0.20 13.63
N ASN A 151 -8.44 -0.08 12.65
CA ASN A 151 -9.43 0.88 12.20
C ASN A 151 -10.64 0.20 11.51
N THR A 152 -11.69 -0.01 12.29
CA THR A 152 -12.98 -0.56 11.84
C THR A 152 -13.65 0.27 10.74
N SER A 153 -13.40 1.59 10.73
CA SER A 153 -13.97 2.53 9.75
C SER A 153 -13.12 2.67 8.49
N SER A 154 -12.01 1.93 8.38
CA SER A 154 -11.15 2.04 7.20
C SER A 154 -11.88 1.57 5.93
N PRO A 155 -11.59 2.18 4.77
CA PRO A 155 -12.17 1.74 3.50
C PRO A 155 -11.88 0.27 3.18
N ALA A 156 -10.70 -0.23 3.58
CA ALA A 156 -10.31 -1.63 3.38
C ALA A 156 -11.20 -2.58 4.19
N VAL A 157 -11.33 -2.36 5.50
CA VAL A 157 -12.19 -3.16 6.38
C VAL A 157 -13.64 -3.11 5.91
N SER A 158 -14.14 -1.92 5.58
CA SER A 158 -15.49 -1.73 5.06
C SER A 158 -15.74 -2.51 3.76
N ARG A 159 -14.77 -2.52 2.84
CA ARG A 159 -14.89 -3.26 1.57
C ARG A 159 -14.93 -4.77 1.80
N ILE A 160 -14.05 -5.29 2.65
CA ILE A 160 -13.98 -6.73 2.95
C ILE A 160 -15.24 -7.17 3.68
N ALA A 161 -15.67 -6.43 4.71
CA ALA A 161 -16.90 -6.73 5.45
C ALA A 161 -18.13 -6.72 4.54
N LYS A 162 -18.25 -5.72 3.66
CA LYS A 162 -19.33 -5.67 2.66
C LYS A 162 -19.30 -6.89 1.74
N ALA A 163 -18.13 -7.26 1.21
CA ALA A 163 -18.00 -8.43 0.35
C ALA A 163 -18.49 -9.72 1.04
N VAL A 164 -18.13 -9.92 2.31
CA VAL A 164 -18.58 -11.07 3.10
C VAL A 164 -20.09 -11.04 3.36
N THR A 165 -20.67 -9.89 3.65
CA THR A 165 -22.13 -9.79 3.81
C THR A 165 -22.88 -10.02 2.50
N SER A 166 -22.35 -9.54 1.38
CA SER A 166 -22.93 -9.75 0.04
C SER A 166 -22.86 -11.21 -0.41
N SER A 167 -21.92 -12.00 0.11
CA SER A 167 -21.84 -13.45 -0.12
C SER A 167 -22.68 -14.27 0.88
N GLY A 168 -23.48 -13.63 1.75
CA GLY A 168 -24.30 -14.32 2.76
C GLY A 168 -23.50 -14.85 3.96
N GLY A 169 -22.30 -14.31 4.19
CA GLY A 169 -21.50 -14.57 5.39
C GLY A 169 -21.58 -13.43 6.40
N THR A 170 -20.93 -13.62 7.54
CA THR A 170 -20.81 -12.63 8.61
C THR A 170 -19.34 -12.32 8.89
N ILE A 171 -19.09 -11.21 9.61
CA ILE A 171 -17.74 -10.91 10.11
C ILE A 171 -17.25 -12.03 11.04
N VAL A 172 -18.14 -12.74 11.73
CA VAL A 172 -17.77 -13.89 12.59
C VAL A 172 -17.22 -15.05 11.75
N ASP A 173 -17.86 -15.37 10.61
CA ASP A 173 -17.33 -16.36 9.66
C ASP A 173 -15.91 -15.97 9.20
N LEU A 174 -15.72 -14.70 8.87
CA LEU A 174 -14.43 -14.16 8.44
C LEU A 174 -13.34 -14.28 9.53
N MET A 175 -13.67 -13.92 10.77
CA MET A 175 -12.75 -14.05 11.91
C MET A 175 -12.43 -15.52 12.22
N SER A 176 -13.41 -16.40 12.04
CA SER A 176 -13.22 -17.85 12.13
C SER A 176 -12.24 -18.35 11.07
N TRP A 177 -12.45 -17.99 9.80
CA TRP A 177 -11.53 -18.34 8.70
C TRP A 177 -10.11 -17.83 8.95
N ALA A 178 -9.98 -16.59 9.43
CA ALA A 178 -8.68 -16.02 9.75
C ALA A 178 -7.93 -16.82 10.83
N SER A 179 -8.64 -17.39 11.82
CA SER A 179 -8.03 -18.19 12.89
C SER A 179 -7.43 -19.52 12.40
N HIS A 180 -7.94 -20.05 11.28
CA HIS A 180 -7.41 -21.26 10.65
C HIS A 180 -6.20 -20.99 9.73
N LEU A 181 -5.96 -19.71 9.39
CA LEU A 181 -4.84 -19.27 8.60
C LEU A 181 -3.66 -18.87 9.49
N VAL A 182 -2.45 -19.26 9.10
CA VAL A 182 -1.23 -18.87 9.81
C VAL A 182 -0.76 -17.54 9.25
N LEU A 183 -0.61 -16.55 10.14
CA LEU A 183 0.14 -15.34 9.82
C LEU A 183 1.54 -15.77 9.40
N PRO A 184 2.06 -15.31 8.24
CA PRO A 184 3.46 -15.56 7.92
C PRO A 184 4.28 -15.02 9.08
N ALA A 185 5.08 -15.88 9.71
CA ALA A 185 6.17 -15.39 10.54
C ALA A 185 6.99 -14.45 9.65
N ASP A 186 7.39 -13.30 10.20
CA ASP A 186 8.33 -12.32 9.59
C ASP A 186 7.76 -11.08 8.86
N ILE A 187 6.63 -10.48 9.28
CA ILE A 187 6.30 -9.12 8.78
C ILE A 187 6.32 -8.03 9.86
N CYS A 188 6.42 -8.37 11.15
CA CYS A 188 6.34 -7.35 12.23
C CYS A 188 7.40 -7.47 13.34
N GLU A 189 8.69 -7.66 12.99
CA GLU A 189 9.79 -7.26 13.89
C GLU A 189 10.47 -5.95 13.41
N ILE A 190 9.68 -4.95 13.00
CA ILE A 190 10.22 -3.61 12.66
C ILE A 190 10.32 -2.70 13.90
N ASN A 191 10.02 -3.21 15.10
CA ASN A 191 10.06 -2.42 16.34
C ASN A 191 11.12 -2.93 17.32
N LYS A 192 12.40 -2.76 16.97
CA LYS A 192 13.49 -2.54 17.93
C LYS A 192 14.59 -1.72 17.25
N CYS A 193 14.40 -0.40 17.19
CA CYS A 193 15.55 0.48 17.03
C CYS A 193 16.32 0.46 18.37
N PRO A 194 17.63 0.18 18.39
CA PRO A 194 18.44 0.39 19.58
C PRO A 194 18.57 1.89 19.88
N ASP A 195 18.60 2.23 21.18
CA ASP A 195 18.71 3.58 21.75
C ASP A 195 19.94 4.36 21.25
#